data_AF-A0A967SQ12-F1
#
_entry.id   AF-A0A967SQ12-F1
#
_cell.length_a   1.000
_cell.length_b   1.000
_cell.length_c   1.000
_cell.angle_alpha   90.00
_cell.angle_beta   90.00
_cell.angle_gamma   90.00
#
_symmetry.space_group_name_H-M   'P 1'
#
loop_
_entity.id
_entity.type
_entity.pdbx_description
1 polymer ?
#
loop_
_entity_poly.entity_id
_entity_poly.type
_entity_poly.pdbx_seq_one_letter_code
_entity_poly.pdbx_strand_id
1 'polypeptide(L)'
;GTARMLPRGPWREPLRALGRADVICITRKTVGAGQAADVAAAVARHAPGVPVARIWLRPDGWTDGVGQRRQGRPGDAVAVAGVAGPASFLAQARNAGAHVRTTLVYPDHHL
;
A
#
# COMPACT_ATOMS: atom_id res chain seq x y z
N GLY A 1 5.03 -19.88 -5.58
CA GLY A 1 3.94 -20.61 -4.88
C GLY A 1 2.60 -20.14 -5.40
N THR A 2 1.59 -21.02 -5.45
CA THR A 2 0.24 -20.66 -5.91
C THR A 2 -0.42 -19.70 -4.91
N ALA A 3 -1.08 -18.65 -5.43
CA ALA A 3 -1.87 -17.74 -4.62
C ALA A 3 -2.98 -18.53 -3.90
N ARG A 4 -2.98 -18.50 -2.56
CA ARG A 4 -3.97 -19.22 -1.75
C ARG A 4 -5.18 -18.34 -1.48
N MET A 5 -6.36 -18.85 -1.81
CA MET A 5 -7.62 -18.17 -1.50
C MET A 5 -7.91 -18.19 0.01
N LEU A 6 -8.83 -17.34 0.45
CA LEU A 6 -9.38 -17.38 1.80
C LEU A 6 -9.90 -18.80 2.14
N PRO A 7 -9.72 -19.27 3.39
CA PRO A 7 -9.01 -18.63 4.51
C PRO A 7 -7.49 -18.88 4.51
N ARG A 8 -6.95 -19.65 3.55
CA ARG A 8 -5.53 -20.06 3.51
C ARG A 8 -4.58 -18.97 2.98
N GLY A 9 -5.13 -17.83 2.56
CA GLY A 9 -4.43 -16.63 2.12
C GLY A 9 -5.41 -15.47 1.89
N PRO A 10 -4.92 -14.27 1.53
CA PRO A 10 -5.73 -13.05 1.52
C PRO A 10 -6.61 -12.89 0.27
N TRP A 11 -6.55 -13.81 -0.69
CA TRP A 11 -7.18 -13.65 -1.99
C TRP A 11 -8.67 -14.05 -1.94
N ARG A 12 -9.55 -13.12 -2.32
CA ARG A 12 -11.01 -13.35 -2.43
C ARG A 12 -11.38 -14.14 -3.68
N GLU A 13 -10.58 -14.01 -4.74
CA GLU A 13 -10.76 -14.66 -6.03
C GLU A 13 -9.43 -15.24 -6.52
N PRO A 14 -9.45 -16.26 -7.39
CA PRO A 14 -8.24 -16.81 -8.00
C PRO A 14 -7.63 -15.85 -9.03
N LEU A 15 -6.31 -15.95 -9.28
CA LEU A 15 -5.60 -15.07 -10.24
C LEU A 15 -6.20 -15.06 -11.66
N ARG A 16 -6.85 -16.14 -12.10
CA ARG A 16 -7.57 -16.19 -13.39
C ARG A 16 -8.68 -15.15 -13.51
N ALA A 17 -9.20 -14.64 -12.40
CA ALA A 17 -10.22 -13.57 -12.39
C ALA A 17 -9.70 -12.26 -13.01
N LEU A 18 -8.38 -12.06 -13.08
CA LEU A 18 -7.77 -10.91 -13.76
C LEU A 18 -8.17 -10.81 -15.24
N GLY A 19 -8.50 -11.92 -15.90
CA GLY A 19 -8.91 -11.93 -17.31
C GLY A 19 -10.24 -11.21 -17.59
N ARG A 20 -11.01 -10.84 -16.55
CA ARG A 20 -12.24 -10.04 -16.70
C ARG A 20 -11.99 -8.52 -16.64
N ALA A 21 -10.77 -8.11 -16.34
CA ALA A 21 -10.44 -6.70 -16.18
C ALA A 21 -10.19 -6.05 -17.55
N ASP A 22 -10.75 -4.85 -17.76
CA ASP A 22 -10.39 -4.03 -18.92
C ASP A 22 -9.05 -3.31 -18.72
N VAL A 23 -8.68 -3.04 -17.46
CA VAL A 23 -7.40 -2.42 -17.06
C VAL A 23 -6.97 -3.00 -15.71
N ILE A 24 -5.67 -3.22 -15.52
CA ILE A 24 -5.09 -3.65 -14.25
C ILE A 24 -4.22 -2.56 -13.65
N CYS A 25 -4.57 -2.11 -12.44
CA CYS A 25 -3.82 -1.09 -11.70
C CYS A 25 -2.97 -1.73 -10.61
N ILE A 26 -1.65 -1.67 -10.76
CA ILE A 26 -0.69 -2.12 -9.74
C ILE A 26 -0.32 -0.91 -8.88
N THR A 27 -0.87 -0.85 -7.67
CA THR A 27 -0.52 0.18 -6.70
C THR A 27 0.65 -0.24 -5.83
N ARG A 28 1.62 0.64 -5.65
CA ARG A 28 2.71 0.49 -4.67
C ARG A 28 2.76 1.69 -3.73
N LYS A 29 3.11 1.44 -2.47
CA LYS A 29 3.29 2.48 -1.45
C LYS A 29 4.78 2.68 -1.14
N THR A 30 5.47 1.59 -0.79
CA THR A 30 6.85 1.62 -0.30
C THR A 30 7.83 0.81 -1.15
N VAL A 31 7.35 -0.21 -1.87
CA VAL A 31 8.19 -1.09 -2.68
C VAL A 31 8.76 -0.38 -3.91
N GLY A 32 9.93 -0.84 -4.36
CA GLY A 32 10.67 -0.26 -5.48
C GLY A 32 9.98 -0.45 -6.84
N ALA A 33 10.45 0.29 -7.85
CA ALA A 33 9.87 0.21 -9.19
C ALA A 33 10.11 -1.17 -9.84
N GLY A 34 11.26 -1.81 -9.57
CA GLY A 34 11.60 -3.15 -10.05
C GLY A 34 10.58 -4.21 -9.58
N GLN A 35 10.27 -4.25 -8.29
CA GLN A 35 9.26 -5.18 -7.76
C GLN A 35 7.88 -4.98 -8.40
N ALA A 36 7.49 -3.73 -8.69
CA ALA A 36 6.25 -3.47 -9.41
C ALA A 36 6.29 -3.91 -10.88
N ALA A 37 7.47 -3.92 -11.51
CA ALA A 37 7.66 -4.48 -12.84
C ALA A 37 7.55 -6.02 -12.81
N ASP A 38 8.09 -6.67 -11.78
CA ASP A 38 7.96 -8.12 -11.59
C ASP A 38 6.50 -8.54 -11.41
N VAL A 39 5.74 -7.78 -10.61
CA VAL A 39 4.28 -7.99 -10.46
C VAL A 39 3.57 -7.77 -11.80
N ALA A 40 3.94 -6.74 -12.56
CA ALA A 40 3.34 -6.48 -13.87
C ALA A 40 3.59 -7.64 -14.85
N ALA A 41 4.82 -8.17 -14.89
CA ALA A 41 5.16 -9.33 -15.69
C ALA A 41 4.36 -10.58 -15.25
N ALA A 42 4.20 -10.79 -13.95
CA ALA A 42 3.40 -11.90 -13.44
C ALA A 42 1.92 -11.79 -13.81
N VAL A 43 1.34 -10.60 -13.68
CA VAL A 43 -0.05 -10.28 -14.02
C VAL A 43 -0.31 -10.43 -15.52
N ALA A 44 0.60 -9.95 -16.37
CA ALA A 44 0.47 -10.04 -17.82
C ALA A 44 0.37 -11.50 -18.33
N ARG A 45 0.99 -12.45 -17.62
CA ARG A 45 0.84 -13.89 -17.92
C ARG A 45 -0.56 -14.45 -17.59
N HIS A 46 -1.28 -13.83 -16.66
CA HIS A 46 -2.61 -14.27 -16.22
C HIS A 46 -3.75 -13.53 -16.92
N ALA A 47 -3.48 -12.35 -17.47
CA ALA A 47 -4.43 -11.53 -18.21
C ALA A 47 -3.73 -10.94 -19.46
N PRO A 48 -3.40 -11.78 -20.46
CA PRO A 48 -2.74 -11.31 -21.66
C PRO A 48 -3.63 -10.32 -22.42
N GLY A 49 -3.03 -9.23 -22.92
CA GLY A 49 -3.74 -8.20 -23.68
C GLY A 49 -4.43 -7.12 -22.83
N VAL A 50 -4.54 -7.31 -21.51
CA VAL A 50 -5.10 -6.29 -20.61
C VAL A 50 -4.04 -5.22 -20.30
N PRO A 51 -4.30 -3.92 -20.56
CA PRO A 51 -3.39 -2.84 -20.19
C PRO A 51 -3.07 -2.81 -18.70
N VAL A 52 -1.79 -2.59 -18.36
CA VAL A 52 -1.32 -2.54 -16.97
C VAL A 52 -0.79 -1.16 -16.63
N ALA A 53 -1.41 -0.49 -15.66
CA ALA A 53 -0.93 0.77 -15.09
C ALA A 53 -0.16 0.50 -13.78
N ARG A 54 0.98 1.17 -13.59
CA ARG A 54 1.77 1.10 -12.36
C ARG A 54 1.68 2.44 -11.63
N ILE A 55 1.10 2.43 -10.44
CA ILE A 55 0.78 3.62 -9.65
C ILE A 55 1.64 3.63 -8.39
N TRP A 56 2.40 4.69 -8.19
CA TRP A 56 3.11 4.92 -6.93
C TRP A 56 2.36 5.94 -6.08
N LEU A 57 1.92 5.48 -4.91
CA LEU A 57 1.30 6.30 -3.88
C LEU A 57 2.40 6.85 -2.97
N ARG A 58 2.57 8.17 -3.00
CA ARG A 58 3.49 8.89 -2.10
C ARG A 58 2.71 9.89 -1.26
N PRO A 59 3.04 10.05 0.03
CA PRO A 59 2.53 11.17 0.81
C PRO A 59 2.93 12.50 0.16
N ASP A 60 1.98 13.42 0.03
CA ASP A 60 2.22 14.74 -0.53
C ASP A 60 2.69 15.76 0.53
N GLY A 61 2.23 15.60 1.78
CA GLY A 61 2.68 16.39 2.92
C GLY A 61 1.91 16.07 4.19
N TRP A 62 2.09 16.91 5.19
CA TRP A 62 1.51 16.72 6.53
C TRP A 62 0.35 17.67 6.76
N THR A 63 -0.68 17.20 7.43
CA THR A 63 -1.79 18.02 7.91
C THR A 63 -1.92 17.86 9.43
N ASP A 64 -2.47 18.86 10.10
CA ASP A 64 -2.86 18.72 11.50
C ASP A 64 -4.24 18.06 11.66
N GLY A 65 -4.71 17.93 12.91
CA GLY A 65 -5.96 17.28 13.26
C GLY A 65 -7.22 18.00 12.77
N VAL A 66 -7.10 19.23 12.26
CA VAL A 66 -8.19 19.99 11.63
C VAL A 66 -8.02 20.10 10.12
N GLY A 67 -7.07 19.36 9.54
CA GLY A 67 -6.87 19.26 8.09
C GLY A 67 -6.02 20.37 7.47
N GLN A 68 -5.42 21.26 8.27
CA GLN A 68 -4.59 22.33 7.73
C GLN A 68 -3.20 21.83 7.35
N ARG A 69 -2.72 22.26 6.18
CA ARG A 69 -1.39 21.89 5.68
C ARG A 69 -0.30 22.43 6.60
N ARG A 70 0.61 21.55 7.00
CA ARG A 70 1.79 21.90 7.80
C ARG A 70 3.02 21.90 6.90
N GLN A 71 3.80 22.98 7.00
CA GLN A 71 5.10 23.06 6.36
C GLN A 71 6.16 22.38 7.21
N GLY A 72 7.20 21.84 6.55
CA GLY A 72 8.31 21.16 7.22
C GLY A 72 8.08 19.67 7.46
N ARG A 73 9.11 19.03 8.03
CA ARG A 73 9.08 17.61 8.40
C ARG A 73 8.64 17.49 9.86
N PRO A 74 7.77 16.53 10.21
CA PRO A 74 7.52 16.23 11.61
C PRO A 74 8.82 15.75 12.25
N GLY A 75 9.13 16.29 13.42
CA GLY A 75 10.26 15.85 14.22
C GLY A 75 9.98 14.50 14.87
N ASP A 76 10.26 14.41 16.17
CA ASP A 76 9.92 13.23 16.96
C ASP A 76 8.40 13.06 17.03
N ALA A 77 7.92 11.87 16.68
CA ALA A 77 6.50 11.59 16.52
C ALA A 77 6.08 10.27 17.19
N VAL A 78 4.84 10.26 17.70
CA VAL A 78 4.11 9.05 18.01
C VAL A 78 3.27 8.69 16.78
N ALA A 79 3.47 7.50 16.22
CA ALA A 79 2.68 7.01 15.10
C ALA A 79 1.51 6.16 15.63
N VAL A 80 0.29 6.54 15.27
CA VAL A 80 -0.93 5.79 15.60
C VAL A 80 -1.47 5.14 14.33
N ALA A 81 -1.76 3.85 14.38
CA ALA A 81 -2.23 3.09 13.22
C ALA A 81 -3.39 2.15 13.60
N GLY A 82 -4.60 2.45 13.14
CA GLY A 82 -5.76 1.55 13.16
C GLY A 82 -6.13 1.14 11.75
N VAL A 83 -5.23 0.44 11.06
CA VAL A 83 -5.38 0.06 9.64
C VAL A 83 -4.90 -1.37 9.42
N ALA A 84 -5.44 -2.05 8.40
CA ALA A 84 -5.07 -3.43 8.05
C ALA A 84 -3.57 -3.68 7.76
N GLY A 85 -2.77 -2.64 7.48
CA GLY A 85 -1.35 -2.75 7.13
C GLY A 85 -0.46 -1.74 7.85
N PRO A 86 -0.28 -1.85 9.18
CA PRO A 86 0.42 -0.83 9.98
C PRO A 86 1.89 -0.66 9.57
N ALA A 87 2.57 -1.74 9.20
CA ALA A 87 3.97 -1.67 8.74
C ALA A 87 4.14 -0.78 7.49
N SER A 88 3.22 -0.86 6.53
CA SER A 88 3.25 -0.03 5.32
C SER A 88 2.97 1.44 5.64
N PHE A 89 2.15 1.73 6.65
CA PHE A 89 1.92 3.09 7.12
C PHE A 89 3.20 3.67 7.76
N LEU A 90 3.82 2.94 8.69
CA LEU A 90 5.04 3.39 9.37
C LEU A 90 6.20 3.62 8.39
N ALA A 91 6.37 2.74 7.42
CA ALA A 91 7.38 2.92 6.37
C ALA A 91 7.11 4.17 5.52
N GLN A 92 5.85 4.47 5.17
CA GLN A 92 5.50 5.71 4.48
C GLN A 92 5.77 6.95 5.35
N ALA A 93 5.39 6.92 6.62
CA ALA A 93 5.63 8.03 7.55
C ALA A 93 7.12 8.37 7.68
N ARG A 94 7.97 7.33 7.85
CA ARG A 94 9.43 7.49 7.89
C ARG A 94 9.99 8.01 6.58
N ASN A 95 9.54 7.48 5.44
CA ASN A 95 9.94 7.96 4.12
C ASN A 95 9.52 9.42 3.86
N ALA A 96 8.42 9.88 4.49
CA ALA A 96 7.96 11.27 4.46
C ALA A 96 8.67 12.17 5.51
N GLY A 97 9.68 11.66 6.19
CA GLY A 97 10.56 12.42 7.08
C GLY A 97 10.18 12.39 8.56
N ALA A 98 9.19 11.60 8.99
CA ALA A 98 8.84 11.48 10.39
C ALA A 98 9.85 10.63 11.18
N HIS A 99 10.26 11.15 12.34
CA HIS A 99 11.06 10.38 13.29
C HIS A 99 10.16 9.68 14.30
N VAL A 100 9.65 8.51 13.92
CA VAL A 100 8.72 7.75 14.76
C VAL A 100 9.44 7.13 15.97
N ARG A 101 9.21 7.69 17.16
CA ARG A 101 9.77 7.23 18.44
C ARG A 101 8.94 6.13 19.09
N THR A 102 7.63 6.24 18.96
CA THR A 102 6.65 5.34 19.58
C THR A 102 5.60 4.95 18.55
N THR A 103 5.14 3.71 18.59
CA THR A 103 4.07 3.22 17.72
C THR A 103 2.92 2.66 18.56
N LEU A 104 1.70 3.08 18.25
CA LEU A 104 0.46 2.54 18.80
C LEU A 104 -0.32 1.90 17.66
N VAL A 105 -0.39 0.56 17.64
CA VAL A 105 -1.14 -0.19 16.63
C VAL A 105 -2.43 -0.71 17.25
N TYR A 106 -3.55 -0.35 16.62
CA TYR A 106 -4.88 -0.82 16.97
C TYR A 106 -5.42 -1.73 15.87
N PRO A 107 -6.36 -2.63 16.19
CA PRO A 107 -7.11 -3.36 15.18
C PRO A 107 -7.76 -2.40 14.17
N ASP A 108 -7.91 -2.86 12.94
CA ASP A 108 -8.68 -2.15 11.93
C ASP A 108 -10.12 -1.98 12.44
N HIS A 109 -10.70 -0.78 12.31
CA HIS A 109 -12.03 -0.43 12.86
C HIS A 109 -12.13 -0.48 14.39
N HIS A 110 -11.05 -0.10 15.10
CA HIS A 110 -11.14 0.18 16.54
C HIS A 110 -12.13 1.32 16.79
N LEU A 111 -13.15 1.05 17.61
CA LEU A 111 -14.16 2.01 18.09
C LEU A 111 -13.79 2.53 19.47
#